data_AF-A0A7C4FGK7-F1
#
_entry.id   AF-A0A7C4FGK7-F1
#
_cell.length_a   1.000
_cell.length_b   1.000
_cell.length_c   1.000
_cell.angle_alpha   90.00
_cell.angle_beta   90.00
_cell.angle_gamma   90.00
#
_symmetry.space_group_name_H-M   'P 1'
#
loop_
_entity.id
_entity.type
_entity.pdbx_description
1 polymer ?
#
loop_
_entity_poly.entity_id
_entity_poly.type
_entity_poly.pdbx_seq_one_letter_code
_entity_poly.pdbx_strand_id
1 'polypeptide(L)'
;MWVFTALYTPSSLSTTGVEEFKSLCHLRLVGGRAFNLEKAFNVREGIGREHDTVPERILREPAPRPSAEGQVFELEKLLEEYYRAQAGTRRQGGLLAEN
;
A
#
# COMPACT_ATOMS: atom_id res chain seq x y z
N MET A 1 2.78 -9.09 7.14
CA MET A 1 1.96 -9.19 5.92
C MET A 1 2.18 -10.50 5.13
N TRP A 2 3.41 -11.00 4.96
CA TRP A 2 3.71 -12.23 4.18
C TRP A 2 3.20 -13.55 4.77
N VAL A 3 2.99 -13.64 6.09
CA VAL A 3 2.44 -14.84 6.75
C VAL A 3 0.91 -14.94 6.56
N PHE A 4 0.22 -13.81 6.36
CA PHE A 4 -1.24 -13.77 6.25
C PHE A 4 -1.72 -14.30 4.89
N THR A 5 -1.03 -13.96 3.80
CA THR A 5 -1.45 -14.34 2.45
C THR A 5 -1.39 -15.85 2.21
N ALA A 6 -0.41 -16.55 2.82
CA ALA A 6 -0.26 -17.99 2.66
C ALA A 6 -1.33 -18.82 3.40
N LEU A 7 -1.89 -18.28 4.49
CA LEU A 7 -2.93 -18.93 5.28
C LEU A 7 -4.33 -18.73 4.69
N TYR A 8 -4.57 -17.58 4.05
CA TYR A 8 -5.87 -17.25 3.47
C TYR A 8 -6.22 -18.09 2.24
N THR A 9 -5.23 -18.45 1.43
CA THR A 9 -5.43 -19.22 0.20
C THR A 9 -6.14 -20.56 0.45
N PRO A 10 -5.65 -21.47 1.33
CA PRO A 10 -6.33 -22.74 1.57
C PRO A 10 -7.66 -22.58 2.31
N SER A 11 -7.78 -21.64 3.25
CA SER A 11 -9.01 -21.46 4.05
C SER A 11 -10.16 -20.80 3.28
N SER A 12 -9.86 -19.83 2.40
CA SER A 12 -10.90 -19.14 1.62
C SER A 12 -11.46 -20.05 0.54
N LEU A 13 -10.58 -20.85 -0.07
CA LEU A 13 -10.97 -21.87 -1.04
C LEU A 13 -11.89 -22.92 -0.41
N SER A 14 -11.52 -23.49 0.75
CA SER A 14 -12.31 -24.56 1.38
C SER A 14 -13.71 -24.13 1.80
N THR A 15 -13.90 -22.83 2.06
CA THR A 15 -15.17 -22.27 2.53
C THR A 15 -16.06 -21.80 1.38
N THR A 16 -15.48 -21.22 0.32
CA THR A 16 -16.25 -20.55 -0.76
C THR A 16 -16.27 -21.32 -2.09
N GLY A 17 -15.34 -22.24 -2.31
CA GLY A 17 -15.20 -22.97 -3.57
C GLY A 17 -14.68 -22.14 -4.75
N VAL A 18 -14.27 -20.89 -4.52
CA VAL A 18 -13.74 -20.00 -5.56
C VAL A 18 -12.28 -20.33 -5.83
N GLU A 19 -12.04 -21.01 -6.94
CA GLU A 19 -10.75 -21.54 -7.37
C GLU A 19 -9.72 -20.45 -7.66
N GLU A 20 -10.16 -19.28 -8.09
CA GLU A 20 -9.33 -18.11 -8.40
C GLU A 20 -8.56 -17.59 -7.18
N PHE A 21 -9.06 -17.83 -5.96
CA PHE A 21 -8.36 -17.47 -4.73
C PHE A 21 -7.15 -18.35 -4.43
N LYS A 22 -6.90 -19.42 -5.21
CA LYS A 22 -5.63 -20.16 -5.18
C LYS A 22 -4.45 -19.34 -5.68
N SER A 23 -4.70 -18.39 -6.59
CA SER A 23 -3.64 -17.60 -7.23
C SER A 23 -3.25 -16.39 -6.39
N LEU A 24 -1.99 -16.34 -5.96
CA LEU A 24 -1.42 -15.17 -5.29
C LEU A 24 -1.51 -13.90 -6.16
N CYS A 25 -1.40 -14.04 -7.48
CA CYS A 25 -1.56 -12.92 -8.40
C CYS A 25 -3.00 -12.39 -8.39
N HIS A 26 -3.99 -13.28 -8.33
CA HIS A 26 -5.39 -12.90 -8.26
C HIS A 26 -5.70 -12.18 -6.94
N LEU A 27 -5.22 -12.70 -5.80
CA LEU A 27 -5.39 -12.05 -4.50
C LEU A 27 -4.74 -10.66 -4.45
N ARG A 28 -3.54 -10.51 -5.03
CA ARG A 28 -2.88 -9.19 -5.13
C ARG A 28 -3.67 -8.21 -5.99
N LEU A 29 -4.26 -8.67 -7.09
CA LEU A 29 -5.08 -7.83 -7.97
C LEU A 29 -6.37 -7.38 -7.27
N VAL A 30 -7.09 -8.30 -6.62
CA VAL A 30 -8.31 -7.98 -5.88
C VAL A 30 -8.01 -7.01 -4.74
N GLY A 31 -6.96 -7.25 -3.96
CA GLY A 31 -6.51 -6.34 -2.90
C GLY A 31 -6.11 -4.96 -3.44
N GLY A 32 -5.38 -4.90 -4.56
CA GLY A 32 -5.04 -3.65 -5.22
C GLY A 32 -6.26 -2.86 -5.71
N ARG A 33 -7.31 -3.54 -6.18
CA ARG A 33 -8.58 -2.90 -6.58
C ARG A 33 -9.33 -2.33 -5.39
N ALA A 34 -9.42 -3.07 -4.29
CA ALA A 34 -10.05 -2.59 -3.06
C ALA A 34 -9.33 -1.33 -2.52
N PHE A 35 -7.99 -1.38 -2.44
CA PHE A 35 -7.18 -0.25 -2.01
C PHE A 35 -7.34 0.98 -2.91
N ASN A 36 -7.36 0.79 -4.23
CA ASN A 36 -7.57 1.89 -5.17
C ASN A 36 -8.96 2.52 -5.04
N LEU A 37 -9.99 1.73 -4.72
CA LEU A 37 -11.34 2.25 -4.48
C LEU A 37 -11.38 3.12 -3.21
N GLU A 38 -10.76 2.65 -2.13
CA GLU A 38 -10.63 3.42 -0.88
C GLU A 38 -9.86 4.74 -1.12
N LYS A 39 -8.73 4.69 -1.83
CA LYS A 39 -7.95 5.90 -2.14
C LYS A 39 -8.72 6.84 -3.08
N ALA A 40 -9.47 6.32 -4.05
CA ALA A 40 -10.32 7.13 -4.94
C ALA A 40 -11.43 7.85 -4.16
N PHE A 41 -12.04 7.17 -3.18
CA PHE A 41 -12.98 7.81 -2.26
C PHE A 41 -12.29 8.94 -1.48
N ASN A 42 -11.13 8.68 -0.87
CA ASN A 42 -10.39 9.69 -0.11
C ASN A 42 -10.01 10.91 -0.96
N VAL A 43 -9.56 10.70 -2.19
CA VAL A 43 -9.24 11.79 -3.13
C VAL A 43 -10.49 12.60 -3.49
N ARG A 44 -11.64 11.94 -3.68
CA ARG A 44 -12.91 12.63 -3.92
C ARG A 44 -13.33 13.52 -2.75
N GLU A 45 -13.06 13.08 -1.52
CA GLU A 45 -13.33 13.86 -0.29
C GLU A 45 -12.22 14.90 0.01
N GLY A 46 -11.23 15.07 -0.88
CA GLY A 46 -10.18 16.08 -0.76
C GLY A 46 -8.95 15.66 0.05
N ILE A 47 -8.80 14.38 0.39
CA ILE A 47 -7.62 13.86 1.08
C ILE A 47 -6.55 13.51 0.02
N GLY A 48 -5.59 14.42 -0.14
CA GLY A 48 -4.46 14.30 -1.06
C GLY A 48 -3.13 13.93 -0.42
N ARG A 49 -2.05 14.13 -1.19
CA ARG A 49 -0.66 13.84 -0.82
C ARG A 49 -0.20 14.60 0.42
N GLU A 50 -0.71 15.81 0.61
CA GLU A 50 -0.45 16.68 1.76
C GLU A 50 -0.90 16.09 3.10
N HIS A 51 -1.86 15.16 3.06
CA HIS A 51 -2.36 14.46 4.24
C HIS A 51 -1.54 13.19 4.57
N ASP A 52 -0.72 12.70 3.64
CA ASP A 52 0.12 11.50 3.82
C ASP A 52 1.42 11.85 4.57
N THR A 53 1.28 12.33 5.82
CA THR A 53 2.41 12.74 6.67
C THR A 53 2.50 11.91 7.95
N VAL A 54 3.63 12.03 8.65
CA VAL A 54 3.90 11.37 9.94
C VAL A 54 4.15 12.42 11.03
N PRO A 55 4.02 12.07 12.33
CA PRO A 55 4.30 13.00 13.41
C PRO A 55 5.67 13.66 13.29
N GLU A 56 5.75 14.95 13.63
CA GLU A 56 6.95 15.79 13.51
C GLU A 56 8.18 15.18 14.18
N ARG A 57 7.98 14.45 15.28
CA ARG A 57 9.02 13.68 15.97
C ARG A 57 9.79 12.75 15.03
N ILE A 58 9.09 12.03 14.15
CA ILE A 58 9.70 11.07 13.22
C ILE A 58 10.47 11.80 12.11
N LEU A 59 10.02 13.01 11.75
CA LEU A 59 10.62 13.81 10.68
C LEU A 59 11.88 14.56 11.11
N ARG A 60 12.09 14.76 12.41
CA ARG A 60 13.16 15.65 12.91
C ARG A 60 14.09 14.98 13.92
N GLU A 61 13.60 14.05 14.72
CA GLU A 61 14.44 13.39 15.71
C GLU A 61 15.14 12.18 15.09
N PRO A 62 16.46 12.03 15.30
CA PRO A 62 17.18 10.86 14.85
C PRO A 62 16.67 9.60 15.56
N ALA A 63 16.69 8.47 14.87
CA ALA A 63 16.21 7.23 15.45
C ALA A 63 17.00 6.88 16.72
N PRO A 64 16.33 6.52 17.84
CA PRO A 64 16.98 6.26 19.13
C PRO A 64 17.69 4.89 19.18
N ARG A 65 17.77 4.18 18.06
CA ARG A 65 18.36 2.84 17.99
C ARG A 65 19.81 2.90 17.50
N PRO A 66 20.73 2.12 18.09
CA PRO A 66 22.13 2.09 17.66
C PRO A 66 22.32 1.73 16.19
N SER A 67 21.44 0.89 15.63
CA SER A 67 21.50 0.46 14.23
C SER A 67 21.11 1.55 13.22
N ALA A 68 20.49 2.63 13.68
CA ALA A 68 19.96 3.73 12.87
C ALA A 68 20.35 5.09 13.46
N GLU A 69 21.45 5.12 14.23
CA GLU A 69 21.91 6.29 14.96
C GLU A 69 22.19 7.45 13.99
N GLY A 70 21.55 8.60 14.23
CA GLY A 70 21.68 9.79 13.39
C GLY A 70 20.82 9.78 12.11
N GLN A 71 20.10 8.71 11.80
CA GLN A 71 19.22 8.67 10.62
C GLN A 71 17.90 9.39 10.92
N VAL A 72 17.56 10.36 10.07
CA VAL A 72 16.27 11.06 10.05
C VAL A 72 15.40 10.46 8.93
N PHE A 73 14.09 10.40 9.15
CA PHE A 73 13.16 9.78 8.20
C PHE A 73 12.97 10.63 6.93
N GLU A 74 13.40 10.10 5.77
CA GLU A 74 13.26 10.74 4.46
C GLU A 74 11.84 10.54 3.87
N LEU A 75 10.85 11.25 4.43
CA LEU A 75 9.45 11.11 4.03
C LEU A 75 9.22 11.40 2.53
N GLU A 76 9.80 12.47 1.98
CA GLU A 76 9.53 12.87 0.59
C GLU A 76 9.96 11.81 -0.43
N LYS A 77 11.16 11.25 -0.26
CA LYS A 77 11.70 10.20 -1.11
C LYS A 77 10.87 8.92 -1.01
N LEU A 78 10.48 8.54 0.20
CA LEU A 78 9.62 7.38 0.41
C LEU A 78 8.25 7.57 -0.26
N LEU A 79 7.64 8.75 -0.13
CA LEU A 79 6.37 9.05 -0.79
C LEU A 79 6.51 9.03 -2.30
N GLU A 80 7.58 9.58 -2.88
CA GLU A 80 7.84 9.50 -4.32
C GLU A 80 7.94 8.04 -4.80
N GLU A 81 8.74 7.22 -4.13
CA GLU A 81 8.88 5.79 -4.45
C GLU A 81 7.55 5.05 -4.31
N TYR A 82 6.79 5.34 -3.26
CA TYR A 82 5.47 4.76 -3.02
C TYR A 82 4.48 5.08 -4.15
N TYR A 83 4.35 6.37 -4.51
CA TYR A 83 3.47 6.80 -5.59
C TYR A 83 3.91 6.24 -6.94
N ARG A 84 5.23 6.12 -7.18
CA ARG A 84 5.78 5.47 -8.38
C ARG A 84 5.46 3.96 -8.42
N ALA A 85 5.55 3.26 -7.29
CA ALA A 85 5.22 1.84 -7.21
C ALA A 85 3.72 1.59 -7.43
N GLN A 86 2.85 2.38 -6.82
CA GLN A 86 1.40 2.32 -7.02
C GLN A 86 1.01 2.67 -8.46
N ALA A 87 1.70 3.65 -9.04
CA ALA A 87 1.62 3.95 -10.46
C ALA A 87 2.05 2.79 -11.37
N GLY A 88 2.98 1.93 -10.94
CA GLY A 88 3.38 0.72 -11.67
C GLY A 88 2.26 -0.33 -11.71
N THR A 89 1.42 -0.39 -10.67
CA THR A 89 0.20 -1.20 -10.63
C THR A 89 -0.85 -0.73 -11.65
N ARG A 90 -0.70 0.47 -12.26
CA ARG A 90 -1.56 0.95 -13.36
C ARG A 90 -1.67 -0.04 -14.53
N ARG A 91 -0.60 -0.77 -14.86
CA ARG A 91 -0.61 -1.78 -15.95
C ARG A 91 -1.51 -3.00 -15.66
N GLN A 92 -1.95 -3.16 -14.41
CA GLN A 92 -2.87 -4.22 -13.98
C GLN A 92 -4.29 -3.69 -13.64
N GLY A 93 -4.57 -2.38 -13.87
CA GLY A 93 -5.90 -1.77 -13.76
C GLY A 93 -6.05 -0.72 -12.64
N GLY A 94 -5.38 0.44 -12.75
CA GLY A 94 -5.42 1.53 -11.74
C GLY A 94 -5.85 2.90 -12.29
N LEU A 95 -6.67 3.62 -11.51
CA LEU A 95 -7.53 4.79 -11.84
C LEU A 95 -6.87 6.19 -11.84
N LEU A 96 -5.55 6.33 -11.87
CA LEU A 96 -4.87 7.65 -11.73
C LEU A 96 -4.10 8.07 -12.99
N ALA A 97 -4.80 8.10 -14.11
CA ALA A 97 -4.81 9.25 -15.01
C ALA A 97 -6.28 9.68 -14.92
N GLU A 98 -6.68 10.91 -14.65
CA GLU A 98 -6.43 12.13 -15.42
C GLU A 98 -6.79 13.27 -14.46
N ASN A 99 -5.81 14.12 -14.14
CA ASN A 99 -5.92 15.51 -13.69
C ASN A 99 -4.49 16.04 -13.58
#